data_AF-A0A959WHF8-F1
#
_entry.id   AF-A0A959WHF8-F1
#
_cell.length_a   1.000
_cell.length_b   1.000
_cell.length_c   1.000
_cell.angle_alpha   90.00
_cell.angle_beta   90.00
_cell.angle_gamma   90.00
#
_symmetry.space_group_name_H-M   'P 1'
#
loop_
_entity.id
_entity.type
_entity.pdbx_description
1 polymer ?
#
loop_
_entity_poly.entity_id
_entity_poly.type
_entity_poly.pdbx_seq_one_letter_code
_entity_poly.pdbx_strand_id
1 'polypeptide(L)'
;ETAGVMNARADLYEGARWYVTPTTESEGVLLDRLQKLIKGLGAKPVAIDAAEHDQAMAVVSHLPHVFANQLAAQGRNGTERLGALAPSLRDGTRVAGSNPAIWGEIFATNHEAVAAAIDDSIEGLKRAREVISSADPERIASWQAAVGEDRAALSATESEAGATHELRVLVPNQPGV
;
A
#
# COMPACT_ATOMS: atom_id res chain seq x y z
N GLU A 1 -5.44 12.24 8.84
CA GLU A 1 -5.47 11.24 9.92
C GLU A 1 -6.01 11.87 11.19
N THR A 2 -6.75 11.11 12.01
CA THR A 2 -7.26 11.54 13.32
C THR A 2 -6.47 10.85 14.42
N ALA A 3 -5.83 11.61 15.30
CA ALA A 3 -4.98 11.09 16.37
C ALA A 3 -5.59 11.33 17.77
N GLY A 4 -5.06 10.65 18.79
CA GLY A 4 -5.43 10.83 20.19
C GLY A 4 -6.54 9.89 20.68
N VAL A 5 -6.61 9.71 22.01
CA VAL A 5 -7.49 8.73 22.68
C VAL A 5 -8.97 8.95 22.40
N MET A 6 -9.39 10.19 22.11
CA MET A 6 -10.78 10.52 21.76
C MET A 6 -11.25 9.86 20.45
N ASN A 7 -10.32 9.43 19.60
CA ASN A 7 -10.59 8.73 18.35
C ASN A 7 -10.38 7.20 18.49
N ALA A 8 -10.16 6.70 19.71
CA ALA A 8 -10.06 5.27 19.95
C ALA A 8 -11.40 4.57 19.68
N ARG A 9 -11.34 3.42 19.03
CA ARG A 9 -12.51 2.59 18.75
C ARG A 9 -12.24 1.17 19.19
N ALA A 10 -13.24 0.53 19.80
CA ALA A 10 -13.12 -0.84 20.29
C ALA A 10 -12.95 -1.87 19.16
N ASP A 11 -13.42 -1.53 17.95
CA ASP A 11 -13.39 -2.34 16.73
C ASP A 11 -12.15 -2.06 15.85
N LEU A 12 -11.19 -1.24 16.32
CA LEU A 12 -10.08 -0.74 15.49
C LEU A 12 -9.26 -1.86 14.83
N TYR A 13 -9.14 -3.01 15.51
CA TYR A 13 -8.31 -4.13 15.08
C TYR A 13 -9.10 -5.32 14.55
N GLU A 14 -10.44 -5.22 14.46
CA GLU A 14 -11.27 -6.33 14.03
C GLU A 14 -10.95 -6.73 12.58
N GLY A 15 -10.57 -7.99 12.38
CA GLY A 15 -10.15 -8.54 11.09
C GLY A 15 -8.76 -8.11 10.60
N ALA A 16 -8.08 -7.18 11.28
CA ALA A 16 -6.79 -6.65 10.88
C ALA A 16 -5.68 -7.71 11.02
N ARG A 17 -4.74 -7.76 10.07
CA ARG A 17 -3.49 -8.51 10.26
C ARG A 17 -2.62 -7.76 11.27
N TRP A 18 -2.10 -8.49 12.25
CA TRP A 18 -1.17 -7.95 13.24
C TRP A 18 0.13 -8.74 13.18
N TYR A 19 1.18 -8.14 12.62
CA TYR A 19 2.48 -8.78 12.55
C TYR A 19 3.13 -8.83 13.93
N VAL A 20 3.61 -10.02 14.29
CA VAL A 20 4.40 -10.27 15.49
C VAL A 20 5.78 -10.70 15.01
N THR A 21 6.83 -10.13 15.58
CA THR A 21 8.23 -10.42 15.23
C THR A 21 8.95 -11.08 16.40
N PRO A 22 8.75 -12.41 16.62
CA PRO A 22 9.35 -13.09 17.77
C PRO A 22 10.87 -13.08 17.67
N THR A 23 11.53 -12.82 18.81
CA THR A 23 12.97 -13.04 18.97
C THR A 23 13.23 -14.40 19.62
N THR A 24 14.49 -14.81 19.70
CA THR A 24 14.93 -16.00 20.46
C THR A 24 14.62 -15.91 21.96
N GLU A 25 14.33 -14.71 22.48
CA GLU A 25 13.90 -14.50 23.87
C GLU A 25 12.38 -14.53 24.01
N SER A 26 11.66 -14.45 22.89
CA SER A 26 10.19 -14.34 22.84
C SER A 26 9.54 -15.72 22.63
N GLU A 27 9.84 -16.67 23.51
CA GLU A 27 9.44 -18.08 23.35
C GLU A 27 8.33 -18.54 24.32
N GLY A 28 7.70 -19.66 23.96
CA GLY A 28 6.80 -20.41 24.83
C GLY A 28 5.55 -19.65 25.28
N VAL A 29 5.31 -19.65 26.60
CA VAL A 29 4.03 -19.20 27.18
C VAL A 29 3.77 -17.71 26.97
N LEU A 30 4.81 -16.87 26.88
CA LEU A 30 4.63 -15.43 26.70
C LEU A 30 4.16 -15.09 25.28
N LEU A 31 4.72 -15.75 24.26
CA LEU A 31 4.30 -15.58 22.87
C LEU A 31 2.86 -16.08 22.67
N ASP A 32 2.51 -17.22 23.25
CA ASP A 32 1.13 -17.75 23.20
C ASP A 32 0.12 -16.79 23.86
N ARG A 33 0.45 -16.22 25.03
CA ARG A 33 -0.39 -15.21 25.69
C ARG A 33 -0.58 -13.96 24.83
N LEU A 34 0.49 -13.46 24.21
CA LEU A 34 0.41 -12.30 23.32
C LEU A 34 -0.50 -12.59 22.12
N GLN A 35 -0.33 -13.74 21.47
CA GLN A 35 -1.18 -14.12 20.32
C GLN A 35 -2.65 -14.27 20.73
N LYS A 36 -2.94 -14.82 21.91
CA LYS A 36 -4.32 -14.91 22.44
C LYS A 36 -4.91 -13.53 22.72
N LEU A 37 -4.13 -12.60 23.27
CA LEU A 37 -4.56 -11.22 23.48
C LEU A 37 -4.92 -10.56 22.15
N ILE A 38 -4.04 -10.65 21.15
CA ILE A 38 -4.26 -10.07 19.81
C ILE A 38 -5.53 -10.65 19.18
N LYS A 39 -5.73 -11.98 19.25
CA LYS A 39 -6.97 -12.62 18.78
C LYS A 39 -8.20 -12.16 19.54
N GLY A 40 -8.07 -11.93 20.86
CA GLY A 40 -9.14 -11.41 21.71
C GLY A 40 -9.57 -9.99 21.34
N LEU A 41 -8.71 -9.21 20.67
CA LEU A 41 -9.03 -7.90 20.09
C LEU A 41 -9.66 -7.99 18.69
N GLY A 42 -9.93 -9.20 18.18
CA GLY A 42 -10.48 -9.43 16.84
C GLY A 42 -9.44 -9.44 15.70
N ALA A 43 -8.16 -9.24 16.01
CA ALA A 43 -7.09 -9.24 15.02
C ALA A 43 -6.59 -10.64 14.67
N LYS A 44 -5.87 -10.74 13.56
CA LYS A 44 -5.24 -11.96 13.04
C LYS A 44 -3.73 -11.86 13.24
N PRO A 45 -3.15 -12.46 14.31
CA PRO A 45 -1.71 -12.42 14.51
C PRO A 45 -0.99 -13.24 13.45
N VAL A 46 0.07 -12.68 12.89
CA VAL A 46 0.95 -13.32 11.89
C VAL A 46 2.38 -13.20 12.37
N ALA A 47 3.04 -14.33 12.65
CA ALA A 47 4.45 -14.34 13.00
C ALA A 47 5.30 -14.15 11.73
N ILE A 48 6.28 -13.27 11.78
CA ILE A 48 7.18 -12.95 10.67
C ILE A 48 8.55 -12.54 11.23
N ASP A 49 9.63 -12.79 10.48
CA ASP A 49 10.94 -12.22 10.85
C ASP A 49 10.92 -10.68 10.74
N ALA A 50 11.71 -9.99 11.55
CA ALA A 50 11.76 -8.53 11.53
C ALA A 50 12.27 -7.98 10.20
N ALA A 51 13.32 -8.58 9.62
CA ALA A 51 13.84 -8.16 8.34
C ALA A 51 12.86 -8.48 7.20
N GLU A 52 12.20 -9.64 7.27
CA GLU A 52 11.17 -10.00 6.29
C GLU A 52 9.96 -9.05 6.34
N HIS A 53 9.53 -8.66 7.54
CA HIS A 53 8.50 -7.64 7.73
C HIS A 53 8.90 -6.31 7.07
N ASP A 54 10.11 -5.84 7.33
CA ASP A 54 10.58 -4.55 6.83
C ASP A 54 10.71 -4.56 5.30
N GLN A 55 11.20 -5.64 4.71
CA GLN A 55 11.24 -5.82 3.26
C GLN A 55 9.83 -5.85 2.65
N ALA A 56 8.90 -6.58 3.27
CA ALA A 56 7.52 -6.61 2.81
C ALA A 56 6.87 -5.21 2.90
N MET A 57 7.02 -4.52 4.03
CA MET A 57 6.46 -3.17 4.25
C MET A 57 7.08 -2.13 3.32
N ALA A 58 8.35 -2.27 2.95
CA ALA A 58 8.99 -1.42 1.95
C ALA A 58 8.20 -1.44 0.63
N VAL A 59 7.76 -2.62 0.18
CA VAL A 59 7.03 -2.78 -1.09
C VAL A 59 5.55 -2.45 -0.95
N VAL A 60 4.86 -2.97 0.08
CA VAL A 60 3.38 -2.89 0.15
C VAL A 60 2.86 -1.62 0.81
N SER A 61 3.70 -0.86 1.53
CA SER A 61 3.30 0.33 2.29
C SER A 61 4.17 1.54 1.98
N HIS A 62 5.48 1.43 2.13
CA HIS A 62 6.39 2.58 2.07
C HIS A 62 6.57 3.11 0.64
N LEU A 63 6.85 2.22 -0.32
CA LEU A 63 7.01 2.56 -1.73
C LEU A 63 5.75 3.22 -2.33
N PRO A 64 4.51 2.77 -2.05
CA PRO A 64 3.30 3.50 -2.40
C PRO A 64 3.27 4.96 -1.92
N HIS A 65 3.75 5.25 -0.71
CA HIS A 65 3.88 6.63 -0.21
C HIS A 65 4.94 7.43 -0.97
N VAL A 66 6.06 6.80 -1.33
CA VAL A 66 7.09 7.43 -2.19
C VAL A 66 6.49 7.80 -3.55
N PHE A 67 5.78 6.87 -4.21
CA PHE A 67 5.13 7.15 -5.48
C PHE A 67 4.06 8.24 -5.37
N ALA A 68 3.24 8.23 -4.33
CA ALA A 68 2.23 9.27 -4.11
C ALA A 68 2.87 10.66 -3.99
N ASN A 69 3.94 10.79 -3.20
CA ASN A 69 4.68 12.04 -3.06
C ASN A 69 5.29 12.51 -4.39
N GLN A 70 5.92 11.59 -5.12
CA GLN A 70 6.53 11.90 -6.41
C GLN A 70 5.50 12.31 -7.46
N LEU A 71 4.36 11.60 -7.52
CA LEU A 71 3.29 11.88 -8.46
C LEU A 71 2.63 13.24 -8.16
N ALA A 72 2.45 13.58 -6.87
CA ALA A 72 1.98 14.90 -6.47
C ALA A 72 2.97 16.01 -6.89
N ALA A 73 4.27 15.79 -6.69
CA ALA A 73 5.31 16.74 -7.11
C ALA A 73 5.34 16.94 -8.64
N GLN A 74 5.20 15.86 -9.42
CA GLN A 74 5.11 15.93 -10.88
C GLN A 74 3.84 16.65 -11.35
N GLY A 75 2.70 16.37 -10.69
CA GLY A 75 1.41 17.00 -10.98
C GLY A 75 1.48 18.52 -10.92
N ARG A 76 2.17 19.10 -9.91
CA ARG A 76 2.32 20.55 -9.76
C ARG A 76 2.84 21.25 -11.03
N ASN A 77 3.76 20.62 -11.76
CA ASN A 77 4.36 21.23 -12.96
C ASN A 77 3.46 21.14 -14.20
N GLY A 78 2.46 20.24 -14.20
CA GLY A 78 1.59 19.99 -15.36
C GLY A 78 0.14 20.46 -15.19
N THR A 79 -0.39 20.48 -13.96
CA THR A 79 -1.82 20.71 -13.70
C THR A 79 -2.20 22.16 -13.46
N GLU A 80 -1.25 23.09 -13.29
CA GLU A 80 -1.57 24.53 -13.17
C GLU A 80 -2.39 25.05 -14.36
N ARG A 81 -2.25 24.42 -15.54
CA ARG A 81 -3.02 24.75 -16.75
C ARG A 81 -4.39 24.08 -16.84
N LEU A 82 -4.66 23.05 -16.03
CA LEU A 82 -5.85 22.20 -16.13
C LEU A 82 -6.85 22.43 -14.98
N GLY A 83 -6.53 23.29 -14.00
CA GLY A 83 -7.48 23.85 -13.01
C GLY A 83 -8.02 22.88 -11.96
N ALA A 84 -7.98 21.56 -12.18
CA ALA A 84 -8.41 20.54 -11.25
C ALA A 84 -7.58 19.26 -11.38
N LEU A 85 -7.34 18.57 -10.25
CA LEU A 85 -6.76 17.22 -10.26
C LEU A 85 -7.76 16.25 -10.91
N ALA A 86 -7.35 15.62 -12.01
CA ALA A 86 -8.07 14.50 -12.59
C ALA A 86 -8.25 13.39 -11.54
N PRO A 87 -9.35 12.60 -11.60
CA PRO A 87 -9.64 11.59 -10.58
C PRO A 87 -8.47 10.61 -10.32
N SER A 88 -7.80 10.14 -11.38
CA SER A 88 -6.66 9.22 -11.26
C SER A 88 -5.49 9.83 -10.49
N LEU A 89 -5.16 11.10 -10.72
CA LEU A 89 -4.09 11.80 -10.01
C LEU A 89 -4.48 12.02 -8.55
N ARG A 90 -5.74 12.38 -8.28
CA ARG A 90 -6.25 12.53 -6.91
C ARG A 90 -6.13 11.21 -6.13
N ASP A 91 -6.56 10.11 -6.74
CA ASP A 91 -6.55 8.80 -6.09
C ASP A 91 -5.12 8.31 -5.85
N GLY A 92 -4.25 8.44 -6.87
CA GLY A 92 -2.83 8.08 -6.79
C GLY A 92 -2.00 8.95 -5.84
N THR A 93 -2.51 10.12 -5.43
CA THR A 93 -1.84 11.04 -4.50
C THR A 93 -2.52 11.14 -3.14
N ARG A 94 -3.53 10.32 -2.85
CA ARG A 94 -4.32 10.38 -1.60
C ARG A 94 -3.48 10.34 -0.32
N VAL A 95 -2.34 9.63 -0.36
CA VAL A 95 -1.43 9.47 0.78
C VAL A 95 -0.18 10.36 0.69
N ALA A 96 -0.09 11.20 -0.34
CA ALA A 96 1.01 12.16 -0.47
C ALA A 96 0.97 13.17 0.67
N GLY A 97 2.13 13.52 1.22
CA GLY A 97 2.24 14.43 2.36
C GLY A 97 1.61 13.90 3.65
N SER A 98 1.45 12.58 3.79
CA SER A 98 1.10 11.95 5.07
C SER A 98 2.04 12.43 6.18
N ASN A 99 1.57 12.41 7.43
CA ASN A 99 2.20 13.09 8.57
C ASN A 99 3.75 13.02 8.53
N PRO A 100 4.44 14.14 8.22
CA PRO A 100 5.89 14.12 7.99
C PRO A 100 6.73 13.68 9.19
N ALA A 101 6.23 13.89 10.42
CA ALA A 101 6.93 13.42 11.61
C ALA A 101 6.94 11.89 11.68
N ILE A 102 5.78 11.26 11.47
CA ILE A 102 5.65 9.79 11.52
C ILE A 102 6.33 9.16 10.31
N TRP A 103 6.00 9.63 9.10
CA TRP A 103 6.53 9.04 7.87
C TRP A 103 8.01 9.31 7.66
N GLY A 104 8.53 10.43 8.18
CA GLY A 104 9.96 10.69 8.22
C GLY A 104 10.72 9.65 9.03
N GLU A 105 10.21 9.28 10.21
CA GLU A 105 10.79 8.20 11.02
C GLU A 105 10.67 6.84 10.34
N ILE A 106 9.50 6.51 9.80
CA ILE A 106 9.29 5.24 9.06
C ILE A 106 10.31 5.09 7.91
N PHE A 107 10.47 6.12 7.09
CA PHE A 107 11.45 6.08 6.01
C PHE A 107 12.89 6.02 6.53
N ALA A 108 13.21 6.74 7.61
CA ALA A 108 14.56 6.72 8.18
C ALA A 108 14.92 5.33 8.75
N THR A 109 13.99 4.70 9.47
CA THR A 109 14.21 3.39 10.08
C THR A 109 14.33 2.28 9.04
N ASN A 110 13.55 2.31 7.96
CA ASN A 110 13.55 1.28 6.92
C ASN A 110 14.18 1.74 5.58
N HIS A 111 15.13 2.68 5.64
CA HIS A 111 15.65 3.37 4.46
C HIS A 111 16.32 2.43 3.44
N GLU A 112 17.04 1.40 3.90
CA GLU A 112 17.75 0.47 3.01
C GLU A 112 16.78 -0.34 2.14
N ALA A 113 15.75 -0.94 2.75
CA ALA A 113 14.74 -1.70 2.01
C ALA A 113 13.91 -0.79 1.09
N VAL A 114 13.59 0.42 1.55
CA VAL A 114 12.88 1.41 0.72
C VAL A 114 13.73 1.85 -0.47
N ALA A 115 15.02 2.09 -0.29
CA ALA A 115 15.93 2.43 -1.38
C ALA A 115 16.04 1.30 -2.40
N ALA A 116 16.19 0.05 -1.96
CA ALA A 116 16.19 -1.11 -2.85
C ALA A 116 14.88 -1.23 -3.65
N ALA A 117 13.73 -1.04 -2.99
CA ALA A 117 12.43 -1.06 -3.65
C ALA A 117 12.25 0.09 -4.66
N ILE A 118 12.86 1.26 -4.41
CA ILE A 118 12.92 2.37 -5.35
C ILE A 118 13.79 2.01 -6.57
N ASP A 119 14.94 1.37 -6.38
CA ASP A 119 15.81 0.96 -7.49
C ASP A 119 15.12 -0.06 -8.40
N ASP A 120 14.46 -1.06 -7.82
CA ASP A 120 13.65 -2.02 -8.58
C ASP A 120 12.52 -1.33 -9.36
N SER A 121 11.90 -0.32 -8.74
CA SER A 121 10.88 0.51 -9.36
C SER A 121 11.41 1.33 -10.53
N ILE A 122 12.62 1.88 -10.41
CA ILE A 122 13.29 2.62 -11.48
C ILE A 122 13.51 1.70 -12.68
N GLU A 123 13.95 0.47 -12.47
CA GLU A 123 14.09 -0.52 -13.55
C GLU A 123 12.74 -0.88 -14.19
N GLY A 124 11.68 -1.02 -13.39
CA GLY A 124 10.32 -1.19 -13.89
C GLY A 124 9.85 -0.01 -14.77
N LEU A 125 10.10 1.22 -14.32
CA LEU A 125 9.76 2.45 -15.06
C LEU A 125 10.57 2.59 -16.36
N LYS A 126 11.84 2.18 -16.37
CA LYS A 126 12.67 2.13 -17.60
C LYS A 126 12.06 1.17 -18.63
N ARG A 127 11.65 -0.03 -18.19
CA ARG A 127 10.96 -1.02 -19.05
C ARG A 127 9.65 -0.47 -19.60
N ALA A 128 8.81 0.12 -18.73
CA ALA A 128 7.56 0.75 -19.15
C ALA A 128 7.79 1.86 -20.18
N ARG A 129 8.81 2.72 -19.96
CA ARG A 129 9.21 3.75 -20.92
C ARG A 129 9.58 3.15 -22.26
N GLU A 130 10.38 2.09 -22.30
CA GLU A 130 10.78 1.43 -23.55
C GLU A 130 9.57 0.89 -24.32
N VAL A 131 8.67 0.16 -23.64
CA VAL A 131 7.43 -0.38 -24.21
C VAL A 131 6.57 0.74 -24.78
N ILE A 132 6.32 1.81 -24.01
CA ILE A 132 5.49 2.93 -24.46
C ILE A 132 6.15 3.68 -25.63
N SER A 133 7.48 3.86 -25.59
CA SER A 133 8.23 4.58 -26.64
C SER A 133 8.28 3.81 -27.96
N SER A 134 7.99 2.51 -27.97
CA SER A 134 7.86 1.73 -29.20
C SER A 134 6.66 2.17 -30.06
N ALA A 135 5.67 2.84 -29.45
CA ALA A 135 4.40 3.22 -30.09
C ALA A 135 3.66 2.05 -30.75
N ASP A 136 3.92 0.82 -30.30
CA ASP A 136 3.29 -0.42 -30.75
C ASP A 136 2.11 -0.76 -29.82
N PRO A 137 0.85 -0.62 -30.27
CA PRO A 137 -0.32 -0.89 -29.45
C PRO A 137 -0.39 -2.35 -28.95
N GLU A 138 0.09 -3.32 -29.72
CA GLU A 138 0.05 -4.73 -29.33
C GLU A 138 1.04 -5.01 -28.20
N ARG A 139 2.27 -4.49 -28.34
CA ARG A 139 3.29 -4.59 -27.29
C ARG A 139 2.84 -3.91 -25.99
N ILE A 140 2.23 -2.73 -26.09
CA ILE A 140 1.70 -1.99 -24.94
C ILE A 140 0.56 -2.77 -24.28
N ALA A 141 -0.39 -3.29 -25.05
CA ALA A 141 -1.52 -4.08 -24.54
C ALA A 141 -1.05 -5.36 -23.85
N SER A 142 -0.08 -6.07 -24.43
CA SER A 142 0.50 -7.27 -23.82
C SER A 142 1.17 -6.96 -22.47
N TRP A 143 1.93 -5.87 -22.38
CA TRP A 143 2.54 -5.44 -21.13
C TRP A 143 1.49 -5.07 -20.07
N GLN A 144 0.44 -4.32 -20.44
CA GLN A 144 -0.64 -3.99 -19.52
C GLN A 144 -1.42 -5.21 -19.04
N ALA A 145 -1.64 -6.20 -19.91
CA ALA A 145 -2.31 -7.44 -19.56
C ALA A 145 -1.51 -8.23 -18.52
N ALA A 146 -0.19 -8.38 -18.72
CA ALA A 146 0.69 -9.04 -17.75
C ALA A 146 0.66 -8.36 -16.37
N VAL A 147 0.75 -7.02 -16.32
CA VAL A 147 0.63 -6.27 -15.04
C VAL A 147 -0.76 -6.44 -14.42
N GLY A 148 -1.81 -6.59 -15.23
CA GLY A 148 -3.16 -6.89 -14.78
C GLY A 148 -3.28 -8.26 -14.09
N GLU A 149 -2.60 -9.27 -14.63
CA GLU A 149 -2.51 -10.61 -14.04
C GLU A 149 -1.76 -10.59 -12.71
N ASP A 150 -0.62 -9.90 -12.64
CA ASP A 150 0.15 -9.71 -11.40
C ASP A 150 -0.71 -9.08 -10.30
N ARG A 151 -1.47 -8.03 -10.65
CA ARG A 151 -2.41 -7.39 -9.73
C ARG A 151 -3.50 -8.35 -9.26
N ALA A 152 -4.09 -9.13 -10.16
CA ALA A 152 -5.13 -10.08 -9.82
C ALA A 152 -4.62 -11.14 -8.83
N ALA A 153 -3.37 -11.60 -9.00
CA ALA A 153 -2.72 -12.52 -8.08
C ALA A 153 -2.52 -11.90 -6.68
N LEU A 154 -2.10 -10.63 -6.60
CA LEU A 154 -1.96 -9.93 -5.32
C LEU A 154 -3.29 -9.84 -4.55
N SER A 155 -4.38 -9.46 -5.24
CA SER A 155 -5.70 -9.35 -4.62
C SER A 155 -6.33 -10.70 -4.25
N ALA A 156 -6.01 -11.78 -4.98
CA ALA A 156 -6.48 -13.13 -4.62
C ALA A 156 -5.92 -13.58 -3.25
N THR A 157 -4.68 -13.21 -2.94
CA THR A 157 -4.02 -13.48 -1.66
C THR A 157 -4.66 -12.75 -0.46
N GLU A 158 -5.40 -11.66 -0.70
CA GLU A 158 -6.20 -10.97 0.34
C GLU A 158 -7.54 -11.68 0.61
N SER A 159 -8.06 -12.44 -0.36
CA SER A 159 -9.41 -13.03 -0.34
C SER A 159 -9.53 -14.40 0.36
N GLU A 160 -8.50 -14.87 1.08
CA GLU A 160 -8.69 -15.98 2.04
C GLU A 160 -9.64 -15.62 3.21
N ALA A 161 -10.11 -14.36 3.28
CA ALA A 161 -11.22 -13.90 4.12
C ALA A 161 -12.63 -14.12 3.51
N GLY A 162 -12.76 -14.81 2.38
CA GLY A 162 -14.04 -15.08 1.71
C GLY A 162 -14.11 -14.44 0.32
N ALA A 163 -15.03 -14.94 -0.51
CA ALA A 163 -15.17 -14.49 -1.90
C ALA A 163 -15.45 -12.98 -1.98
N THR A 164 -14.50 -12.23 -2.55
CA THR A 164 -14.70 -10.82 -2.89
C THR A 164 -15.67 -10.74 -4.08
N HIS A 165 -16.77 -10.02 -3.91
CA HIS A 165 -17.74 -9.77 -4.97
C HIS A 165 -17.61 -8.32 -5.43
N GLU A 166 -17.31 -8.11 -6.72
CA GLU A 166 -17.29 -6.78 -7.32
C GLU A 166 -18.72 -6.34 -7.64
N LEU A 167 -19.22 -5.30 -6.96
CA LEU A 167 -20.49 -4.66 -7.29
C LEU A 167 -20.22 -3.37 -8.07
N ARG A 168 -20.56 -3.35 -9.36
CA ARG A 168 -20.51 -2.13 -10.18
C ARG A 168 -21.85 -1.40 -10.10
N VAL A 169 -21.86 -0.26 -9.42
CA VAL A 169 -23.03 0.62 -9.33
C VAL A 169 -22.78 1.86 -10.19
N LEU A 170 -23.67 2.12 -11.15
CA LEU A 170 -23.72 3.38 -11.87
C LEU A 170 -24.40 4.42 -10.96
N VAL A 171 -23.60 5.30 -10.36
CA VAL A 171 -24.10 6.39 -9.51
C VAL A 171 -24.27 7.65 -10.35
N PRO A 172 -25.50 8.17 -10.55
CA PRO A 172 -25.71 9.42 -11.26
C PRO A 172 -25.11 10.59 -10.48
N ASN A 173 -24.40 11.48 -11.19
CA ASN A 173 -23.70 12.62 -10.58
C ASN A 173 -24.68 13.75 -10.22
N GLN A 174 -25.39 13.60 -9.10
CA GLN A 174 -26.30 14.61 -8.53
C GLN A 174 -26.25 14.60 -6.99
N PRO A 175 -26.48 15.74 -6.32
CA PRO A 175 -26.41 15.80 -4.86
C PRO A 175 -27.39 14.83 -4.19
N GLY A 176 -26.88 14.03 -3.25
CA GLY A 176 -27.70 13.09 -2.47
C GLY A 176 -27.81 11.68 -3.05
N VAL A 177 -27.01 11.35 -4.07
CA VAL A 177 -26.87 10.00 -4.64
C VAL A 177 -25.41 9.56 -4.60
#